data_AF-A0A351NHN4-F1
#
_entry.id   AF-A0A351NHN4-F1
#
_cell.length_a   1.000
_cell.length_b   1.000
_cell.length_c   1.000
_cell.angle_alpha   90.00
_cell.angle_beta   90.00
_cell.angle_gamma   90.00
#
_symmetry.space_group_name_H-M   'P 1'
#
loop_
_entity.id
_entity.type
_entity.pdbx_description
1 polymer ?
#
loop_
_entity_poly.entity_id
_entity_poly.type
_entity_poly.pdbx_seq_one_letter_code
_entity_poly.pdbx_strand_id
1 'polypeptide(L)' 'DSPYNTYRHKGLPPGPICVPSKAALDAVLNPDFGGKWGLGNMFFCASPKFDGTHVFARTLPEHN' A
#
# COMPACT_ATOMS: atom_id res chain seq x y z
N ASP A 1 10.64 20.71 5.90
CA ASP A 1 10.69 19.50 5.05
C ASP A 1 10.89 18.29 5.96
N SER A 2 10.37 17.10 5.62
CA SER A 2 10.45 15.93 6.50
C SER A 2 10.88 14.69 5.72
N PRO A 3 11.90 13.93 6.19
CA PRO A 3 12.37 12.72 5.51
C PRO A 3 11.32 11.58 5.52
N TYR A 4 10.22 11.74 6.25
CA TYR A 4 9.10 10.80 6.29
C TYR A 4 8.04 11.03 5.19
N ASN A 5 8.14 12.12 4.41
CA ASN A 5 7.16 12.42 3.37
C ASN A 5 7.38 11.57 2.11
N THR A 6 6.66 10.45 2.01
CA THR A 6 6.72 9.50 0.89
C THR A 6 6.15 10.03 -0.42
N TYR A 7 5.44 11.18 -0.43
CA TYR A 7 5.11 11.89 -1.68
C TYR A 7 6.32 12.60 -2.29
N ARG A 8 7.31 12.97 -1.47
CA ARG A 8 8.50 13.73 -1.90
C ARG A 8 9.77 12.89 -1.99
N HIS A 9 9.88 11.86 -1.15
CA HIS A 9 11.06 10.98 -1.06
C HIS A 9 10.68 9.56 -1.46
N LYS A 10 11.39 8.99 -2.44
CA LYS A 10 11.18 7.60 -2.90
C LYS A 10 11.78 6.61 -1.89
N GLY A 11 11.17 5.42 -1.80
CA GLY A 11 11.59 4.35 -0.90
C GLY A 11 10.87 4.37 0.44
N LEU A 12 11.39 3.62 1.41
CA LEU A 12 10.85 3.58 2.77
C LEU A 12 11.30 4.82 3.56
N PRO A 13 10.49 5.31 4.53
CA PRO A 13 10.93 6.33 5.47
C PRO A 13 12.10 5.83 6.34
N PRO A 14 12.85 6.73 7.01
CA PRO A 14 14.03 6.36 7.81
C PRO A 14 13.74 5.40 8.98
N GLY A 15 12.48 5.32 9.42
CA GLY A 15 12.05 4.41 10.47
C GLY A 15 10.52 4.22 10.46
N PRO A 16 10.01 3.35 11.34
CA PRO A 16 8.57 3.14 11.50
C PRO A 16 7.84 4.40 11.96
N ILE A 17 6.60 4.59 11.52
CA ILE A 17 5.73 5.68 11.99
C ILE A 17 4.82 5.27 13.15
N CYS A 18 4.72 3.97 13.43
CA CYS A 18 3.94 3.40 14.52
C CYS A 18 4.47 2.02 14.91
N VAL A 19 3.95 1.48 16.02
CA VAL A 19 4.20 0.09 16.41
C VAL A 19 3.32 -0.82 15.54
N PRO A 20 3.89 -1.73 14.74
CA PRO A 20 3.12 -2.61 13.88
C PRO A 20 2.37 -3.67 14.70
N SER A 21 1.18 -4.05 14.24
CA SER A 21 0.49 -5.22 14.75
C SER A 21 1.13 -6.50 14.21
N LYS A 22 0.88 -7.65 14.85
CA LYS A 22 1.32 -8.95 14.33
C LYS A 22 0.81 -9.20 12.90
N ALA A 23 -0.45 -8.88 12.61
CA ALA A 23 -1.02 -9.03 11.28
C ALA A 23 -0.28 -8.18 10.22
N ALA A 24 0.13 -6.96 10.58
CA ALA A 24 0.92 -6.11 9.69
C ALA A 24 2.31 -6.71 9.40
N LEU A 25 2.97 -7.28 10.42
CA LEU A 25 4.25 -7.98 10.24
C LEU A 25 4.11 -9.20 9.35
N ASP A 26 3.08 -10.03 9.57
CA ASP A 26 2.83 -11.23 8.77
C ASP A 26 2.54 -10.87 7.30
N ALA A 27 1.82 -9.78 7.04
CA ALA A 27 1.53 -9.28 5.69
C ALA A 27 2.78 -8.75 4.96
N VAL A 28 3.74 -8.17 5.68
CA VAL A 28 5.03 -7.75 5.09
C VAL A 28 5.89 -8.96 4.74
N LEU A 29 5.87 -10.01 5.58
CA LEU A 29 6.65 -11.23 5.36
C LEU A 29 6.04 -12.16 4.31
N ASN A 30 4.71 -12.18 4.19
CA ASN A 30 3.96 -13.01 3.25
C ASN A 30 2.96 -12.16 2.43
N PRO A 31 3.45 -11.25 1.59
CA PRO A 31 2.58 -10.32 0.86
C PRO A 31 1.76 -11.02 -0.23
N ASP A 32 0.49 -10.64 -0.34
CA ASP A 32 -0.30 -10.87 -1.55
C ASP A 32 -0.07 -9.69 -2.50
N PHE A 33 0.53 -9.96 -3.65
CA PHE A 33 0.79 -8.94 -4.66
C PHE A 33 -0.44 -8.60 -5.51
N GLY A 34 -1.55 -9.33 -5.40
CA GLY A 34 -2.67 -9.22 -6.35
C GLY A 34 -2.26 -9.66 -7.77
N GLY A 35 -1.24 -10.52 -7.86
CA GLY A 35 -0.59 -10.92 -9.10
C GLY A 35 0.81 -11.50 -8.85
N LYS A 36 1.66 -11.41 -9.88
CA LYS A 36 3.09 -11.77 -9.77
C LYS A 36 3.87 -10.60 -9.16
N TRP A 37 4.94 -10.90 -8.43
CA TRP A 37 5.88 -9.88 -7.95
C TRP A 37 6.34 -8.98 -9.11
N GLY A 38 6.26 -7.66 -8.93
CA GLY A 38 6.56 -6.66 -9.97
C GLY A 38 5.44 -6.43 -11.02
N LEU A 39 4.37 -7.21 -11.00
CA LEU A 39 3.19 -7.10 -11.88
C LEU A 39 1.87 -7.12 -11.08
N GLY A 40 1.95 -6.78 -9.80
CA GLY A 40 0.83 -6.78 -8.85
C GLY A 40 -0.02 -5.51 -8.92
N ASN A 41 -0.98 -5.39 -8.00
CA ASN A 41 -1.75 -4.16 -7.82
C ASN A 41 -0.83 -3.02 -7.34
N MET A 42 -0.96 -1.85 -7.95
CA MET A 42 -0.12 -0.68 -7.64
C MET A 42 -0.89 0.47 -7.00
N PHE A 43 -2.22 0.48 -7.16
CA PHE A 43 -3.09 1.50 -6.62
C PHE A 43 -4.18 0.85 -5.79
N PHE A 44 -4.65 1.58 -4.78
CA PHE A 44 -5.83 1.21 -4.01
C PHE A 44 -6.59 2.47 -3.58
N CYS A 45 -7.91 2.36 -3.45
CA CYS A 45 -8.76 3.40 -2.89
C CYS A 45 -9.84 2.78 -2.01
N ALA A 46 -10.39 3.55 -1.07
CA ALA A 46 -11.51 3.10 -0.27
C ALA A 46 -12.73 2.85 -1.17
N SER A 47 -13.46 1.76 -0.91
CA SER A 47 -14.65 1.41 -1.68
C SER A 47 -15.72 2.49 -1.54
N PRO A 48 -16.33 2.96 -2.66
CA PRO A 48 -17.41 3.95 -2.61
C PRO A 48 -18.70 3.39 -2.00
N LYS A 49 -18.74 2.08 -1.70
CA LYS A 49 -19.86 1.41 -1.02
C LYS A 49 -19.87 1.64 0.50
N PHE A 50 -18.82 2.24 1.07
CA PHE A 50 -18.68 2.45 2.52
C PHE A 50 -18.80 1.16 3.36
N ASP A 51 -18.38 0.04 2.80
CA ASP A 51 -18.44 -1.30 3.41
C ASP A 51 -17.15 -1.69 4.16
N GLY A 52 -16.23 -0.74 4.34
CA GLY A 52 -14.92 -0.96 4.97
C GLY A 52 -13.91 -1.70 4.06
N THR A 53 -14.24 -1.90 2.78
CA THR A 53 -13.35 -2.57 1.82
C THR A 53 -12.56 -1.56 0.98
N HIS A 54 -11.55 -2.05 0.25
CA HIS A 54 -10.76 -1.29 -0.69
C HIS A 54 -10.88 -1.88 -2.10
N VAL A 55 -10.80 -1.03 -3.11
CA VAL A 55 -10.69 -1.41 -4.51
C VAL A 55 -9.23 -1.29 -4.92
N PHE A 56 -8.72 -2.28 -5.65
CA PHE A 56 -7.32 -2.35 -6.10
C PHE A 56 -7.23 -2.27 -7.62
N ALA A 57 -6.18 -1.62 -8.12
CA ALA A 57 -5.94 -1.43 -9.55
C ALA A 57 -4.45 -1.65 -9.90
N ARG A 58 -4.19 -2.11 -11.13
CA ARG A 58 -2.83 -2.35 -11.65
C ARG A 58 -2.28 -1.14 -12.37
N THR A 59 -3.15 -0.39 -13.02
CA THR A 59 -2.76 0.76 -13.84
C THR A 59 -3.38 2.05 -13.33
N LEU A 60 -2.77 3.19 -13.67
CA LEU A 60 -3.29 4.49 -13.30
C LEU A 60 -4.68 4.78 -13.92
N PRO A 61 -4.96 4.41 -15.20
CA PRO A 61 -6.30 4.56 -15.76
C PRO A 61 -7.38 3.73 -15.06
N GLU A 62 -7.05 2.57 -14.49
CA GLU A 62 -8.00 1.78 -13.70
C GLU A 62 -8.27 2.40 -12.31
N HIS A 63 -7.34 3.19 -11.80
CA HIS A 63 -7.46 3.83 -10.49
C HIS A 63 -8.36 5.08 -10.52
N ASN A 64 -8.26 5.85 -11.60
CA ASN A 64 -8.96 7.13 -11.77
C ASN A 64 -10.40 6.96 -12.26
#